data_AF-A0A4V6PEP5-F1
#
_entry.id   AF-A0A4V6PEP5-F1
#
_cell.length_a   1.000
_cell.length_b   1.000
_cell.length_c   1.000
_cell.angle_alpha   90.00
_cell.angle_beta   90.00
_cell.angle_gamma   90.00
#
_symmetry.space_group_name_H-M   'P 1'
#
loop_
_entity.id
_entity.type
_entity.pdbx_description
1 polymer ?
#
loop_
_entity_poly.entity_id
_entity_poly.type
_entity_poly.pdbx_seq_one_letter_code
_entity_poly.pdbx_strand_id
1 'polypeptide(L)'
;MRNEGAGGAGRVPARVLLRGEPGGWHWAVVDDAGAERRSEFAGAGTRWPAGESEPAWWRRRLDETAEGLREAVAERLTDATFRDFGVETRITWFALDDPVEWEGIVTLREADPARFPGRVPPFVVTLEPGRGALLPDANLLFSTRAADAWTTLASVAERCGTRPPKTSFLCGWAGHRSVRVGRGMLSLSTGRGEDGVERLAEICGTRTPGWSGNPEMRFRLDGVDLLDEPAGDVVALLRELDHEIVRRGRSVRLADSGLTLHGPDGPGPAERFTGASLRLPTALAPLWTGS
;
A
#
# COMPACT_ATOMS: atom_id res chain seq x y z
N MET A 1 6.60 44.42 11.40
CA MET A 1 6.43 43.39 12.44
C MET A 1 4.94 43.27 12.75
N ARG A 2 4.27 42.28 12.13
CA ARG A 2 2.91 41.83 12.48
C ARG A 2 3.05 40.33 12.75
N ASN A 3 2.56 39.90 13.91
CA ASN A 3 2.59 38.51 14.37
C ASN A 3 1.72 37.62 13.46
N GLU A 4 2.33 36.91 12.52
CA GLU A 4 1.79 35.68 11.94
C GLU A 4 2.33 34.47 12.71
N GLY A 5 2.05 34.44 14.03
CA GLY A 5 2.52 33.39 14.93
C GLY A 5 1.36 32.55 15.48
N ALA A 6 1.43 31.23 15.26
CA ALA A 6 0.86 30.19 16.13
C ALA A 6 -0.67 30.05 16.23
N GLY A 7 -1.39 29.89 15.11
CA GLY A 7 -2.85 29.71 15.11
C GLY A 7 -3.40 28.27 15.09
N GLY A 8 -2.60 27.24 14.81
CA GLY A 8 -3.15 25.89 14.49
C GLY A 8 -2.43 24.68 15.07
N ALA A 9 -1.33 24.87 15.79
CA ALA A 9 -0.62 23.78 16.45
C ALA A 9 -1.29 23.51 17.80
N GLY A 10 -2.06 22.42 17.90
CA GLY A 10 -2.62 21.95 19.18
C GLY A 10 -4.15 21.84 19.27
N ARG A 11 -4.89 22.00 18.17
CA ARG A 11 -6.35 21.77 18.18
C ARG A 11 -6.75 20.39 17.71
N VAL A 12 -7.65 19.76 18.44
CA VAL A 12 -8.08 18.38 18.22
C VAL A 12 -9.05 18.33 17.03
N PRO A 13 -8.82 17.45 16.04
CA PRO A 13 -9.78 17.26 14.94
C PRO A 13 -11.09 16.67 15.47
N ALA A 14 -12.21 17.30 15.14
CA ALA A 14 -13.55 16.87 15.56
C ALA A 14 -14.34 16.24 14.41
N ARG A 15 -14.25 16.83 13.21
CA ARG A 15 -14.96 16.36 12.01
C ARG A 15 -14.05 16.41 10.79
N VAL A 16 -14.40 15.61 9.80
CA VAL A 16 -13.76 15.63 8.49
C VAL A 16 -14.82 15.62 7.39
N LEU A 17 -14.62 16.37 6.32
CA LEU A 17 -15.45 16.37 5.14
C LEU A 17 -14.64 15.82 3.97
N LEU A 18 -15.27 15.00 3.13
CA LEU A 18 -14.70 14.55 1.85
C LEU A 18 -15.72 14.85 0.75
N ARG A 19 -15.29 15.58 -0.28
CA ARG A 19 -16.15 16.09 -1.34
C ARG A 19 -15.52 15.91 -2.71
N GLY A 20 -16.30 15.35 -3.62
CA GLY A 20 -15.99 15.25 -5.03
C GLY A 20 -16.68 16.37 -5.81
N GLU A 21 -15.88 17.22 -6.43
CA GLU A 21 -16.32 18.27 -7.34
C GLU A 21 -16.03 17.86 -8.79
N PRO A 22 -16.61 18.55 -9.80
CA PRO A 22 -16.30 18.29 -11.20
C PRO A 22 -14.81 18.35 -11.55
N GLY A 23 -14.05 19.20 -10.86
CA GLY A 23 -12.62 19.45 -11.11
C GLY A 23 -11.66 18.58 -10.29
N GLY A 24 -12.14 17.86 -9.28
CA GLY A 24 -11.27 17.09 -8.39
C GLY A 24 -11.95 16.75 -7.07
N TRP A 25 -11.19 16.11 -6.18
CA TRP A 25 -11.65 15.77 -4.83
C TRP A 25 -10.90 16.58 -3.80
N HIS A 26 -11.57 16.98 -2.73
CA HIS A 26 -10.96 17.67 -1.61
C HIS A 26 -11.47 17.12 -0.29
N TRP A 27 -10.71 17.38 0.76
CA TRP A 27 -11.12 17.08 2.12
C TRP A 27 -10.83 18.27 3.04
N ALA A 28 -11.59 18.36 4.12
CA ALA A 28 -11.42 19.42 5.10
C ALA A 28 -11.51 18.86 6.52
N VAL A 29 -10.58 19.28 7.39
CA VAL A 29 -10.64 18.98 8.83
C VAL A 29 -11.27 20.16 9.53
N VAL A 30 -12.28 19.89 10.35
CA VAL A 30 -12.89 20.86 11.25
C VAL A 30 -12.46 20.54 12.68
N ASP A 31 -11.86 21.51 13.36
CA ASP A 31 -11.49 21.38 14.76
C ASP A 31 -12.70 21.56 15.70
N ASP A 32 -12.49 21.35 17.00
CA ASP A 32 -13.49 21.52 18.05
C ASP A 32 -14.04 22.96 18.18
N ALA A 33 -13.28 23.96 17.73
CA ALA A 33 -13.67 25.36 17.68
C ALA A 33 -14.36 25.75 16.35
N GLY A 34 -14.53 24.80 15.43
CA GLY A 34 -15.17 25.01 14.13
C GLY A 34 -14.26 25.60 13.05
N ALA A 35 -12.95 25.70 13.27
CA ALA A 35 -12.04 26.16 12.23
C ALA A 35 -11.77 25.05 11.20
N GLU A 36 -11.85 25.41 9.93
CA GLU A 36 -11.73 24.48 8.81
C GLU A 36 -10.35 24.60 8.12
N ARG A 37 -9.72 23.45 7.84
CA ARG A 37 -8.51 23.35 7.02
C ARG A 37 -8.74 22.42 5.84
N ARG A 38 -8.76 22.99 4.63
CA ARG A 38 -8.99 22.29 3.36
C ARG A 38 -7.68 21.79 2.73
N SER A 39 -7.76 20.68 2.01
CA SER A 39 -6.67 20.09 1.24
C SER A 39 -7.20 19.34 0.02
N GLU A 40 -6.47 19.40 -1.09
CA GLU A 40 -6.87 18.83 -2.38
C GLU A 40 -6.27 17.44 -2.61
N PHE A 41 -6.95 16.61 -3.40
CA PHE A 41 -6.43 15.39 -3.98
C PHE A 41 -6.14 15.60 -5.47
N ALA A 42 -5.01 15.06 -5.93
CA ALA A 42 -4.72 14.98 -7.35
C ALA A 42 -5.60 13.90 -8.00
N GLY A 43 -6.12 14.19 -9.20
CA GLY A 43 -6.89 13.23 -9.98
C GLY A 43 -8.13 13.83 -10.62
N ALA A 44 -8.88 12.98 -11.31
CA ALA A 44 -10.15 13.39 -11.93
C ALA A 44 -11.22 13.63 -10.87
N GLY A 45 -12.08 14.62 -11.12
CA GLY A 45 -13.28 14.88 -10.35
C GLY A 45 -14.42 13.91 -10.65
N THR A 46 -15.63 14.30 -10.29
CA THR A 46 -16.84 13.48 -10.39
C THR A 46 -17.57 13.59 -11.73
N ARG A 47 -17.14 14.52 -12.60
CA ARG A 47 -17.82 14.83 -13.87
C ARG A 47 -17.56 13.78 -14.95
N TRP A 48 -18.64 13.20 -15.47
CA TRP A 48 -18.65 12.55 -16.78
C TRP A 48 -18.67 13.61 -17.91
N PRO A 49 -17.96 13.42 -19.04
CA PRO A 49 -17.98 14.37 -20.15
C PRO A 49 -19.38 14.80 -20.58
N ALA A 50 -19.56 16.10 -20.81
CA ALA A 50 -20.85 16.66 -21.18
C ALA A 50 -21.28 16.20 -22.58
N GLY A 51 -22.53 15.74 -22.70
CA GLY A 51 -23.13 15.31 -23.98
C GLY A 51 -23.20 13.79 -24.17
N GLU A 52 -22.60 13.01 -23.26
CA GLU A 52 -22.66 11.56 -23.27
C GLU A 52 -23.50 11.03 -22.10
N SER A 53 -24.20 9.92 -22.32
CA SER A 53 -24.88 9.21 -21.23
C SER A 53 -23.85 8.58 -20.30
N GLU A 54 -24.00 8.78 -19.00
CA GLU A 54 -23.15 8.15 -18.00
C GLU A 54 -23.19 6.62 -18.13
N PRO A 55 -22.03 5.95 -18.33
CA PRO A 55 -21.99 4.50 -18.35
C PRO A 55 -22.32 3.90 -16.98
N ALA A 56 -22.97 2.73 -16.96
CA ALA A 56 -23.33 2.04 -15.71
C ALA A 56 -22.14 1.73 -14.78
N TRP A 57 -20.91 1.69 -15.32
CA TRP A 57 -19.70 1.47 -14.53
C TRP A 57 -19.15 2.73 -13.86
N TRP A 58 -19.60 3.94 -14.25
CA TRP A 58 -19.07 5.21 -13.75
C TRP A 58 -19.33 5.38 -12.26
N ARG A 59 -20.58 5.16 -11.82
CA ARG A 59 -20.94 5.20 -10.41
C ARG A 59 -20.07 4.28 -9.56
N ARG A 60 -19.90 3.02 -9.97
CA ARG A 60 -19.01 2.08 -9.28
C ARG A 60 -17.58 2.60 -9.17
N ARG A 61 -17.04 3.22 -10.23
CA ARG A 61 -15.71 3.83 -10.20
C ARG A 61 -15.65 4.99 -9.20
N LEU A 62 -16.69 5.84 -9.12
CA LEU A 62 -16.76 6.90 -8.13
C LEU A 62 -16.83 6.35 -6.71
N ASP A 63 -17.61 5.29 -6.47
CA ASP A 63 -17.69 4.60 -5.18
C ASP A 63 -16.31 4.06 -4.76
N GLU A 64 -15.63 3.37 -5.67
CA GLU A 64 -14.27 2.83 -5.47
C GLU A 64 -13.26 3.94 -5.19
N THR A 65 -13.38 5.07 -5.91
CA THR A 65 -12.53 6.25 -5.70
C THR A 65 -12.78 6.87 -4.33
N ALA A 66 -14.05 7.10 -3.97
CA ALA A 66 -14.44 7.67 -2.70
C ALA A 66 -14.00 6.79 -1.53
N GLU A 67 -14.11 5.46 -1.65
CA GLU A 67 -13.59 4.53 -0.65
C GLU A 67 -12.08 4.70 -0.46
N GLY A 68 -11.30 4.67 -1.55
CA GLY A 68 -9.85 4.87 -1.47
C GLY A 68 -9.46 6.22 -0.87
N LEU A 69 -10.22 7.28 -1.18
CA LEU A 69 -10.00 8.61 -0.61
C LEU A 69 -10.33 8.68 0.88
N ARG A 70 -11.42 8.05 1.34
CA ARG A 70 -11.75 7.97 2.78
C ARG A 70 -10.64 7.25 3.57
N GLU A 71 -10.08 6.19 3.00
CA GLU A 71 -8.94 5.50 3.60
C GLU A 71 -7.69 6.40 3.66
N ALA A 72 -7.37 7.09 2.56
CA ALA A 72 -6.24 8.03 2.51
C ALA A 72 -6.40 9.20 3.50
N VAL A 73 -7.62 9.73 3.67
CA VAL A 73 -7.93 10.75 4.67
C VAL A 73 -7.70 10.21 6.09
N ALA A 74 -8.20 9.00 6.39
CA ALA A 74 -8.01 8.38 7.70
C ALA A 74 -6.52 8.18 8.04
N GLU A 75 -5.73 7.73 7.07
CA GLU A 75 -4.28 7.54 7.23
C GLU A 75 -3.53 8.87 7.46
N ARG A 76 -3.87 9.91 6.70
CA ARG A 76 -3.25 11.24 6.85
C ARG A 76 -3.62 11.90 8.16
N LEU A 77 -4.90 11.83 8.55
CA LEU A 77 -5.37 12.46 9.78
C LEU A 77 -4.77 11.77 11.00
N THR A 78 -4.76 10.44 11.02
CA THR A 78 -4.19 9.69 12.17
C THR A 78 -2.69 9.99 12.34
N ASP A 79 -1.95 10.23 11.27
CA ASP A 79 -0.54 10.65 11.35
C ASP A 79 -0.34 12.04 11.87
N ALA A 80 -1.13 12.99 11.36
CA ALA A 80 -1.06 14.36 11.85
C ALA A 80 -1.38 14.39 13.34
N THR A 81 -2.44 13.70 13.76
CA THR A 81 -2.82 13.62 15.17
C THR A 81 -1.78 12.90 16.03
N PHE A 82 -1.19 11.81 15.54
CA PHE A 82 -0.14 11.12 16.29
C PHE A 82 1.11 11.99 16.45
N ARG A 83 1.52 12.72 15.40
CA ARG A 83 2.66 13.64 15.45
C ARG A 83 2.42 14.77 16.46
N ASP A 84 1.21 15.31 16.48
CA ASP A 84 0.89 16.51 17.25
C ASP A 84 0.52 16.18 18.71
N PHE A 85 -0.09 15.01 18.97
CA PHE A 85 -0.70 14.67 20.26
C PHE A 85 -0.31 13.30 20.82
N GLY A 86 0.42 12.47 20.07
CA GLY A 86 0.81 11.11 20.50
C GLY A 86 -0.37 10.12 20.59
N VAL A 87 -1.53 10.46 20.01
CA VAL A 87 -2.73 9.63 19.95
C VAL A 87 -3.18 9.44 18.50
N GLU A 88 -3.98 8.40 18.24
CA GLU A 88 -4.49 8.13 16.90
C GLU A 88 -5.95 8.56 16.74
N THR A 89 -6.40 8.65 15.49
CA THR A 89 -7.81 8.93 15.17
C THR A 89 -8.53 7.70 14.65
N ARG A 90 -9.80 7.58 15.00
CA ARG A 90 -10.78 6.75 14.31
C ARG A 90 -11.83 7.66 13.67
N ILE A 91 -12.20 7.37 12.43
CA ILE A 91 -13.21 8.14 11.69
C ILE A 91 -14.43 7.25 11.44
N THR A 92 -15.59 7.72 11.86
CA THR A 92 -16.88 7.10 11.51
C THR A 92 -17.52 7.93 10.41
N TRP A 93 -17.66 7.35 9.22
CA TRP A 93 -18.14 8.04 8.02
C TRP A 93 -19.65 7.90 7.80
N PHE A 94 -20.25 8.97 7.30
CA PHE A 94 -21.66 9.11 6.95
C PHE A 94 -21.76 9.71 5.55
N ALA A 95 -22.54 9.09 4.66
CA ALA A 95 -22.80 9.65 3.34
C ALA A 95 -23.80 10.80 3.46
N LEU A 96 -23.47 11.96 2.88
CA LEU A 96 -24.40 13.07 2.71
C LEU A 96 -25.02 13.03 1.30
N ASP A 97 -24.19 12.74 0.30
CA ASP A 97 -24.60 12.49 -1.09
C ASP A 97 -23.71 11.39 -1.68
N ASP A 98 -24.21 10.15 -1.71
CA ASP A 98 -23.42 9.00 -2.13
C ASP A 98 -23.29 8.92 -3.66
N PRO A 99 -22.07 8.82 -4.24
CA PRO A 99 -20.76 8.61 -3.56
C PRO A 99 -19.88 9.84 -3.38
N VAL A 100 -20.38 11.05 -3.69
CA VAL A 100 -19.58 12.25 -3.88
C VAL A 100 -19.35 13.09 -2.63
N GLU A 101 -20.18 12.98 -1.60
CA GLU A 101 -20.07 13.79 -0.37
C GLU A 101 -20.24 12.95 0.90
N TRP A 102 -19.27 13.09 1.80
CA TRP A 102 -19.20 12.35 3.06
C TRP A 102 -18.77 13.25 4.21
N GLU A 103 -19.34 12.98 5.38
CA GLU A 103 -18.94 13.55 6.65
C GLU A 103 -18.41 12.46 7.58
N GLY A 104 -17.29 12.71 8.25
CA GLY A 104 -16.68 11.82 9.22
C GLY A 104 -16.64 12.45 10.60
N ILE A 105 -17.13 11.74 11.62
CA ILE A 105 -16.91 12.09 13.03
C ILE A 105 -15.58 11.49 13.47
N VAL A 106 -14.71 12.34 14.03
CA VAL A 106 -13.37 11.94 14.48
C VAL A 106 -13.40 11.66 15.97
N THR A 107 -12.89 10.50 16.37
CA THR A 107 -12.65 10.15 17.77
C THR A 107 -11.17 9.85 17.98
N LEU A 108 -10.67 10.20 19.16
CA LEU A 108 -9.30 9.89 19.57
C LEU A 108 -9.24 8.50 20.22
N ARG A 109 -8.12 7.81 20.01
CA ARG A 109 -7.79 6.54 20.66
C ARG A 109 -6.33 6.52 21.05
N GLU A 110 -5.98 5.65 21.99
CA GLU A 110 -4.59 5.38 22.31
C GLU A 110 -3.80 5.03 21.05
N ALA A 111 -2.55 5.49 21.00
CA ALA A 111 -1.66 5.14 19.91
C ALA A 111 -1.43 3.64 19.88
N ASP A 112 -1.48 3.08 18.68
CA ASP A 112 -1.15 1.68 18.47
C ASP A 112 0.26 1.41 19.05
N PRO A 113 0.49 0.39 19.92
CA PRO A 113 1.82 0.04 20.43
C PRO A 113 2.86 -0.10 19.33
N ALA A 114 2.38 -0.50 18.16
CA ALA A 114 3.07 -0.65 16.90
C ALA A 114 3.70 0.65 16.36
N ARG A 115 3.27 1.82 16.86
CA ARG A 115 3.89 3.14 16.66
C ARG A 115 5.22 3.27 17.38
N PHE A 116 5.53 2.43 18.36
CA PHE A 116 6.74 2.57 19.16
C PHE A 116 7.74 1.49 18.77
N PRO A 117 9.00 1.85 18.44
CA PRO A 117 10.04 0.89 18.11
C PRO A 117 10.16 -0.21 19.16
N GLY A 118 10.26 -1.46 18.70
CA GLY A 118 10.49 -2.64 19.55
C GLY A 118 9.28 -3.17 20.33
N ARG A 119 8.12 -2.52 20.29
CA ARG A 119 6.93 -2.99 21.03
C ARG A 119 6.14 -4.10 20.34
N VAL A 120 6.20 -4.18 19.02
CA VAL A 120 5.53 -5.21 18.22
C VAL A 120 6.57 -5.80 17.24
N PRO A 121 6.63 -7.12 17.04
CA PRO A 121 7.52 -7.70 16.04
C PRO A 121 7.03 -7.40 14.61
N PRO A 122 7.93 -7.10 13.65
CA PRO A 122 7.56 -6.88 12.25
C PRO A 122 7.01 -8.14 11.59
N PHE A 123 6.19 -7.96 10.56
CA PHE A 123 5.79 -9.06 9.68
C PHE A 123 6.84 -9.17 8.57
N VAL A 124 7.75 -10.12 8.77
CA VAL A 124 8.89 -10.32 7.88
C VAL A 124 8.49 -11.26 6.74
N VAL A 125 8.66 -10.78 5.51
CA VAL A 125 8.56 -11.55 4.27
C VAL A 125 9.99 -11.75 3.77
N THR A 126 10.53 -12.93 3.98
CA THR A 126 11.87 -13.30 3.50
C THR A 126 11.75 -13.82 2.08
N LEU A 127 12.30 -13.10 1.12
CA LEU A 127 12.33 -13.48 -0.28
C LEU A 127 13.41 -14.54 -0.50
N GLU A 128 13.05 -15.61 -1.20
CA GLU A 128 13.95 -16.64 -1.67
C GLU A 128 13.90 -16.66 -3.20
N PRO A 129 14.83 -15.97 -3.89
CA PRO A 129 14.90 -15.95 -5.34
C PRO A 129 14.79 -17.34 -5.99
N GLY A 130 13.99 -17.43 -7.05
CA GLY A 130 13.69 -18.69 -7.72
C GLY A 130 12.76 -19.65 -6.97
N ARG A 131 12.49 -19.44 -5.67
CA ARG A 131 11.63 -20.30 -4.86
C ARG A 131 10.30 -19.63 -4.48
N GLY A 132 10.34 -18.37 -4.02
CA GLY A 132 9.16 -17.64 -3.55
C GLY A 132 9.47 -16.80 -2.31
N ALA A 133 8.62 -16.86 -1.29
CA ALA A 133 8.85 -16.18 -0.02
C ALA A 133 8.44 -17.02 1.20
N LEU A 134 9.19 -16.84 2.28
CA LEU A 134 8.87 -17.35 3.61
C LEU A 134 8.18 -16.25 4.41
N LEU A 135 6.98 -16.55 4.91
CA LEU A 135 6.21 -15.69 5.81
C LEU A 135 6.30 -16.29 7.22
N PRO A 136 5.91 -15.55 8.27
CA PRO A 136 6.06 -16.02 9.64
C PRO A 136 5.38 -17.37 9.96
N ASP A 137 4.24 -17.68 9.33
CA ASP A 137 3.50 -18.94 9.56
C ASP A 137 3.27 -19.77 8.29
N ALA A 138 3.79 -19.34 7.13
CA ALA A 138 3.46 -19.96 5.85
C ALA A 138 4.56 -19.74 4.81
N ASN A 139 4.60 -20.59 3.79
CA ASN A 139 5.51 -20.44 2.66
C ASN A 139 4.69 -20.18 1.39
N LEU A 140 5.03 -19.11 0.69
CA LEU A 140 4.48 -18.75 -0.60
C LEU A 140 5.51 -19.10 -1.68
N LEU A 141 5.52 -20.36 -2.10
CA LEU A 141 6.41 -20.84 -3.15
C LEU A 141 5.79 -20.62 -4.53
N PHE A 142 6.59 -20.48 -5.59
CA PHE A 142 6.06 -20.41 -6.96
C PHE A 142 5.39 -21.71 -7.43
N SER A 143 5.60 -22.82 -6.71
CA SER A 143 4.85 -24.06 -6.89
C SER A 143 3.48 -24.07 -6.23
N THR A 144 3.18 -23.11 -5.35
CA THR A 144 1.91 -23.00 -4.62
C THR A 144 0.76 -22.73 -5.59
N ARG A 145 -0.29 -23.55 -5.49
CA ARG A 145 -1.52 -23.38 -6.31
C ARG A 145 -2.26 -22.12 -5.89
N ALA A 146 -3.00 -21.52 -6.82
CA ALA A 146 -3.73 -20.29 -6.57
C ALA A 146 -4.67 -20.38 -5.36
N ALA A 147 -5.41 -21.48 -5.19
CA ALA A 147 -6.33 -21.67 -4.05
C ALA A 147 -5.60 -21.61 -2.70
N ASP A 148 -4.43 -22.24 -2.60
CA ASP A 148 -3.62 -22.25 -1.38
C ASP A 148 -3.01 -20.86 -1.14
N ALA A 149 -2.52 -20.20 -2.19
CA ALA A 149 -2.00 -18.82 -2.10
C ALA A 149 -3.05 -17.84 -1.58
N TRP A 150 -4.31 -17.96 -2.04
CA TRP A 150 -5.42 -17.15 -1.55
C TRP A 150 -5.78 -17.45 -0.10
N THR A 151 -5.71 -18.71 0.30
CA THR A 151 -5.95 -19.14 1.69
C THR A 151 -4.86 -18.57 2.60
N THR A 152 -3.59 -18.66 2.21
CA THR A 152 -2.47 -18.04 2.93
C THR A 152 -2.66 -16.53 3.06
N LEU A 153 -3.05 -15.83 1.98
CA LEU A 153 -3.26 -14.39 2.02
C LEU A 153 -4.42 -14.00 2.96
N ALA A 154 -5.47 -14.82 3.06
CA ALA A 154 -6.54 -14.63 4.03
C ALA A 154 -6.07 -14.84 5.47
N SER A 155 -5.24 -15.86 5.73
CA SER A 155 -4.63 -16.06 7.05
C SER A 155 -3.71 -14.91 7.47
N VAL A 156 -3.00 -14.30 6.50
CA VAL A 156 -2.23 -13.06 6.76
C VAL A 156 -3.16 -11.92 7.18
N ALA A 157 -4.31 -11.77 6.51
CA ALA A 157 -5.30 -10.75 6.85
C ALA A 157 -5.79 -10.90 8.29
N GLU A 158 -6.18 -12.12 8.66
CA GLU A 158 -6.67 -12.49 9.99
C GLU A 158 -5.61 -12.23 11.07
N ARG A 159 -4.38 -12.71 10.85
CA ARG A 159 -3.25 -12.48 11.77
C ARG A 159 -2.97 -11.00 11.98
N CYS A 160 -3.03 -10.20 10.92
CA CYS A 160 -2.75 -8.77 10.99
C CYS A 160 -3.96 -7.95 11.44
N GLY A 161 -5.12 -8.57 11.70
CA GLY A 161 -6.35 -7.87 12.08
C GLY A 161 -6.85 -6.92 11.00
N THR A 162 -6.59 -7.22 9.72
CA THR A 162 -6.96 -6.37 8.57
C THR A 162 -8.15 -6.95 7.80
N ARG A 163 -8.66 -6.17 6.84
CA ARG A 163 -9.76 -6.62 5.98
C ARG A 163 -9.32 -7.83 5.13
N PRO A 164 -10.26 -8.72 4.75
CA PRO A 164 -9.97 -9.83 3.84
C PRO A 164 -9.31 -9.37 2.53
N PRO A 165 -8.58 -10.27 1.84
CA PRO A 165 -7.86 -9.91 0.62
C PRO A 165 -8.77 -9.30 -0.45
N LYS A 166 -8.38 -8.13 -0.96
CA LYS A 166 -9.08 -7.41 -2.03
C LYS A 166 -8.64 -7.92 -3.39
N THR A 167 -9.59 -8.40 -4.19
CA THR A 167 -9.34 -8.76 -5.59
C THR A 167 -9.24 -7.49 -6.43
N SER A 168 -8.28 -7.45 -7.35
CA SER A 168 -8.19 -6.42 -8.38
C SER A 168 -7.90 -7.04 -9.74
N PHE A 169 -8.38 -6.43 -10.81
CA PHE A 169 -8.02 -6.83 -12.15
C PHE A 169 -6.71 -6.17 -12.55
N LEU A 170 -5.69 -6.97 -12.85
CA LEU A 170 -4.42 -6.50 -13.42
C LEU A 170 -4.13 -7.28 -14.71
N CYS A 171 -4.03 -6.55 -15.82
CA CYS A 171 -3.73 -7.12 -17.13
C CYS A 171 -2.44 -7.96 -17.06
N GLY A 172 -2.48 -9.16 -17.65
CA GLY A 172 -1.33 -10.08 -17.69
C GLY A 172 -1.30 -11.12 -16.57
N TRP A 173 -2.23 -11.07 -15.62
CA TRP A 173 -2.36 -12.06 -14.54
C TRP A 173 -3.69 -12.81 -14.61
N ALA A 174 -3.70 -14.07 -14.17
CA ALA A 174 -4.91 -14.87 -14.04
C ALA A 174 -5.75 -14.44 -12.83
N GLY A 175 -5.06 -14.02 -11.76
CA GLY A 175 -5.66 -13.45 -10.56
C GLY A 175 -4.70 -12.52 -9.86
N HIS A 176 -5.24 -11.54 -9.15
CA HIS A 176 -4.47 -10.65 -8.31
C HIS A 176 -5.29 -10.28 -7.06
N ARG A 177 -4.67 -10.46 -5.89
CA ARG A 177 -5.26 -10.08 -4.61
C ARG A 177 -4.23 -9.42 -3.72
N SER A 178 -4.69 -8.51 -2.87
CA SER A 178 -3.83 -7.78 -1.94
C SER A 178 -4.44 -7.69 -0.55
N VAL A 179 -3.60 -7.62 0.47
CA VAL A 179 -3.98 -7.47 1.87
C VAL A 179 -3.10 -6.42 2.53
N ARG A 180 -3.68 -5.63 3.44
CA ARG A 180 -2.90 -4.71 4.26
C ARG A 180 -2.08 -5.49 5.30
N VAL A 181 -0.83 -5.06 5.50
CA VAL A 181 0.04 -5.51 6.58
C VAL A 181 0.63 -4.25 7.22
N GLY A 182 0.02 -3.82 8.33
CA GLY A 182 0.20 -2.45 8.82
C GLY A 182 -0.21 -1.44 7.74
N ARG A 183 0.72 -0.57 7.34
CA ARG A 183 0.58 0.36 6.21
C ARG A 183 1.13 -0.17 4.88
N GLY A 184 1.79 -1.31 4.94
CA GLY A 184 2.21 -2.01 3.75
C GLY A 184 1.05 -2.71 3.08
N MET A 185 1.25 -3.08 1.82
CA MET A 185 0.36 -3.95 1.08
C MET A 185 1.17 -5.16 0.62
N LEU A 186 0.72 -6.36 1.00
CA LEU A 186 1.20 -7.60 0.42
C LEU A 186 0.23 -8.02 -0.68
N SER A 187 0.73 -8.16 -1.89
CA SER A 187 -0.03 -8.52 -3.07
C SER A 187 0.53 -9.78 -3.71
N LEU A 188 -0.36 -10.66 -4.15
CA LEU A 188 -0.01 -11.88 -4.87
C LEU A 188 -0.69 -11.85 -6.23
N SER A 189 0.08 -12.19 -7.27
CA SER A 189 -0.44 -12.40 -8.62
C SER A 189 -0.24 -13.85 -9.02
N THR A 190 -1.22 -14.43 -9.71
CA THR A 190 -1.18 -15.80 -10.20
C THR A 190 -1.13 -15.83 -11.73
N GLY A 191 -0.53 -16.90 -12.25
CA GLY A 191 -0.45 -17.19 -13.68
C GLY A 191 -0.80 -18.64 -13.95
N ARG A 192 -1.19 -18.95 -15.19
CA ARG A 192 -1.44 -20.33 -15.64
C ARG A 192 -0.21 -20.84 -16.37
N GLY A 193 0.29 -21.99 -15.92
CA GLY A 193 1.33 -22.73 -16.62
C GLY A 193 0.78 -23.44 -17.87
N GLU A 194 1.65 -24.09 -18.63
CA GLU A 194 1.26 -24.88 -19.80
C GLU A 194 0.40 -26.09 -19.45
N ASP A 195 0.58 -26.63 -18.23
CA ASP A 195 -0.26 -27.69 -17.67
C ASP A 195 -1.68 -27.24 -17.29
N GLY A 196 -2.01 -25.96 -17.55
CA GLY A 196 -3.31 -25.36 -17.27
C GLY A 196 -3.55 -25.06 -15.78
N VAL A 197 -2.61 -25.40 -14.90
CA VAL A 197 -2.76 -25.19 -13.46
C VAL A 197 -2.33 -23.77 -13.10
N GLU A 198 -3.19 -23.08 -12.37
CA GLU A 198 -2.95 -21.72 -11.89
C GLU A 198 -2.11 -21.73 -10.60
N ARG A 199 -0.98 -21.04 -10.61
CA ARG A 199 0.00 -20.99 -9.52
C ARG A 199 0.41 -19.56 -9.20
N LEU A 200 0.99 -19.38 -8.01
CA LEU A 200 1.62 -18.13 -7.61
C LEU A 200 2.72 -17.77 -8.60
N ALA A 201 2.70 -16.53 -9.09
CA ALA A 201 3.61 -16.06 -10.13
C ALA A 201 4.38 -14.80 -9.72
N GLU A 202 3.81 -13.99 -8.82
CA GLU A 202 4.44 -12.79 -8.28
C GLU A 202 4.03 -12.59 -6.83
N ILE A 203 5.02 -12.19 -6.03
CA ILE A 203 4.85 -11.71 -4.67
C ILE A 203 5.32 -10.25 -4.66
N CYS A 204 4.47 -9.32 -4.29
CA CYS A 204 4.78 -7.90 -4.29
C CYS A 204 4.45 -7.28 -2.93
N GLY A 205 5.42 -6.58 -2.35
CA GLY A 205 5.24 -5.77 -1.17
C GLY A 205 5.41 -4.30 -1.52
N THR A 206 4.44 -3.46 -1.14
CA THR A 206 4.59 -2.01 -1.23
C THR A 206 4.45 -1.36 0.13
N ARG A 207 5.17 -0.27 0.36
CA ARG A 207 5.04 0.62 1.51
C ARG A 207 4.74 2.03 1.01
N THR A 208 3.79 2.68 1.66
CA THR A 208 3.56 4.12 1.45
C THR A 208 4.66 4.93 2.15
N PRO A 209 5.03 6.11 1.61
CA PRO A 209 5.92 7.03 2.30
C PRO A 209 5.33 7.48 3.64
N GLY A 210 6.21 7.75 4.60
CA GLY A 210 5.84 8.21 5.94
C GLY A 210 5.88 7.10 6.99
N TRP A 211 6.02 7.50 8.24
CA TRP A 211 6.06 6.58 9.36
C TRP A 211 4.67 6.28 9.89
N SER A 212 4.34 5.00 10.10
CA SER A 212 3.86 4.50 11.42
C SER A 212 3.11 3.16 11.39
N GLY A 213 3.41 2.29 12.36
CA GLY A 213 2.53 1.19 12.75
C GLY A 213 2.90 -0.18 12.18
N ASN A 214 2.68 -1.19 13.02
CA ASN A 214 3.12 -2.60 12.95
C ASN A 214 1.86 -3.51 12.75
N PRO A 215 2.00 -4.74 12.22
CA PRO A 215 3.27 -5.27 11.86
C PRO A 215 3.88 -4.50 10.68
N GLU A 216 5.10 -4.01 10.87
CA GLU A 216 5.84 -3.29 9.85
C GLU A 216 6.22 -4.38 8.87
N MET A 217 5.63 -4.31 7.68
CA MET A 217 5.94 -5.28 6.65
C MET A 217 7.37 -5.06 6.19
N ARG A 218 8.22 -6.06 6.43
CA ARG A 218 9.64 -6.04 6.07
C ARG A 218 9.90 -7.05 4.97
N PHE A 219 10.34 -6.56 3.82
CA PHE A 219 10.76 -7.41 2.71
C PHE A 219 12.27 -7.62 2.82
N ARG A 220 12.69 -8.86 3.06
CA ARG A 220 14.09 -9.21 3.27
C ARG A 220 14.65 -10.06 2.16
N LEU A 221 15.89 -9.80 1.79
CA LEU A 221 16.70 -10.69 0.98
C LEU A 221 18.10 -10.73 1.59
N ASP A 222 18.62 -11.93 1.85
CA ASP A 222 19.97 -12.16 2.40
C ASP A 222 20.27 -11.35 3.67
N GLY A 223 19.25 -11.17 4.52
CA GLY A 223 19.32 -10.40 5.77
C GLY A 223 19.16 -8.89 5.61
N VAL A 224 19.09 -8.36 4.38
CA VAL A 224 18.91 -6.94 4.08
C VAL A 224 17.43 -6.57 4.06
N ASP A 225 17.04 -5.53 4.82
CA ASP A 225 15.68 -4.96 4.81
C ASP A 225 15.51 -4.02 3.59
N LEU A 226 15.02 -4.57 2.47
CA LEU A 226 15.00 -3.93 1.15
C LEU A 226 14.23 -2.60 1.08
N LEU A 227 13.24 -2.41 1.95
CA LEU A 227 12.37 -1.23 1.97
C LEU A 227 12.64 -0.31 3.16
N ASP A 228 13.55 -0.69 4.05
CA ASP A 228 13.88 0.09 5.25
C ASP A 228 15.31 0.63 5.24
N GLU A 229 16.21 0.05 4.45
CA GLU A 229 17.55 0.60 4.27
C GLU A 229 17.56 1.71 3.19
N PRO A 230 18.53 2.65 3.22
CA PRO A 230 18.71 3.61 2.15
C PRO A 230 18.87 2.91 0.79
N ALA A 231 18.21 3.41 -0.25
CA ALA A 231 18.18 2.73 -1.56
C ALA A 231 19.58 2.59 -2.17
N GLY A 232 20.48 3.54 -1.91
CA GLY A 232 21.88 3.47 -2.33
C GLY A 232 22.63 2.31 -1.68
N ASP A 233 22.44 2.12 -0.37
CA ASP A 233 23.12 1.10 0.43
C ASP A 233 22.61 -0.30 0.07
N VAL A 234 21.29 -0.45 -0.11
CA VAL A 234 20.70 -1.71 -0.61
C VAL A 234 21.32 -2.10 -1.95
N VAL A 235 21.44 -1.15 -2.88
CA VAL A 235 22.02 -1.41 -4.21
C VAL A 235 23.51 -1.74 -4.10
N ALA A 236 24.25 -1.11 -3.18
CA ALA A 236 25.65 -1.42 -2.95
C ALA A 236 25.83 -2.84 -2.39
N LEU A 237 25.09 -3.18 -1.33
CA LEU A 237 25.13 -4.50 -0.71
C LEU A 237 24.75 -5.62 -1.69
N LEU A 238 23.71 -5.42 -2.51
CA LEU A 238 23.33 -6.42 -3.50
C LEU A 238 24.42 -6.63 -4.57
N ARG A 239 25.20 -5.61 -4.92
CA ARG A 239 26.38 -5.78 -5.81
C ARG A 239 27.51 -6.52 -5.12
N GLU A 240 27.72 -6.25 -3.84
CA GLU A 240 28.74 -6.96 -3.04
C GLU A 240 28.39 -8.45 -2.88
N LEU A 241 27.10 -8.79 -2.90
CA LEU A 241 26.58 -10.16 -2.97
C LEU A 241 26.55 -10.76 -4.40
N ASP A 242 27.24 -10.12 -5.35
CA ASP A 242 27.41 -10.56 -6.74
C ASP A 242 26.10 -10.63 -7.56
N HIS A 243 25.10 -9.82 -7.22
CA HIS A 243 23.92 -9.68 -8.07
C HIS A 243 24.17 -8.76 -9.26
N GLU A 244 23.79 -9.20 -10.46
CA GLU A 244 23.72 -8.31 -11.62
C GLU A 244 22.52 -7.35 -11.49
N ILE A 245 22.82 -6.05 -11.47
CA ILE A 245 21.82 -4.99 -11.26
C ILE A 245 21.59 -4.18 -12.53
N VAL A 246 20.36 -4.22 -13.03
CA VAL A 246 19.89 -3.40 -14.15
C VAL A 246 18.97 -2.30 -13.65
N ARG A 247 19.32 -1.04 -13.90
CA ARG A 247 18.47 0.11 -13.56
C ARG A 247 17.58 0.48 -14.75
N ARG A 248 16.27 0.58 -14.52
CA ARG A 248 15.28 1.04 -15.52
C ARG A 248 14.40 2.11 -14.90
N GLY A 249 14.65 3.36 -15.27
CA GLY A 249 13.97 4.51 -14.68
C GLY A 249 14.15 4.52 -13.15
N ARG A 250 13.03 4.42 -12.41
CA ARG A 250 13.02 4.39 -10.94
C ARG A 250 13.05 2.98 -10.35
N SER A 251 13.13 1.96 -11.19
CA SER A 251 13.22 0.57 -10.74
C SER A 251 14.63 0.03 -10.87
N VAL A 252 14.98 -0.85 -9.93
CA VAL A 252 16.21 -1.63 -9.92
C VAL A 252 15.83 -3.09 -10.06
N ARG A 253 16.34 -3.76 -11.07
CA ARG A 253 16.03 -5.16 -11.36
C ARG A 253 17.27 -6.03 -11.21
N LEU A 254 17.10 -7.14 -10.52
CA LEU A 254 18.07 -8.22 -10.46
C LEU A 254 17.49 -9.35 -11.32
N ALA A 255 17.98 -9.46 -12.56
CA ALA A 255 17.31 -10.27 -13.58
C ALA A 255 17.28 -11.76 -13.24
N ASP A 256 18.40 -12.28 -12.75
CA ASP A 256 18.58 -13.70 -12.44
C ASP A 256 17.83 -14.13 -11.18
N SER A 257 17.60 -13.19 -10.25
CA SER A 257 16.83 -13.46 -9.04
C SER A 257 15.32 -13.24 -9.22
N GLY A 258 14.92 -12.58 -10.31
CA GLY A 258 13.53 -12.19 -10.56
C GLY A 258 13.04 -11.07 -9.64
N LEU A 259 13.93 -10.41 -8.89
CA LEU A 259 13.61 -9.32 -7.99
C LEU A 259 13.56 -7.98 -8.74
N THR A 260 12.54 -7.17 -8.45
CA THR A 260 12.49 -5.76 -8.84
C THR A 260 12.17 -4.88 -7.63
N LEU A 261 13.01 -3.88 -7.39
CA LEU A 261 12.80 -2.83 -6.39
C LEU A 261 12.26 -1.58 -7.08
N HIS A 262 11.30 -0.92 -6.45
CA HIS A 262 10.58 0.23 -6.98
C HIS A 262 10.82 1.46 -6.10
N GLY A 263 11.30 2.55 -6.69
CA GLY A 263 11.37 3.85 -6.01
C GLY A 263 10.02 4.56 -5.95
N PRO A 264 9.90 5.63 -5.14
CA PRO A 264 8.68 6.43 -5.01
C PRO A 264 8.30 7.15 -6.31
N ASP A 265 7.04 7.53 -6.39
CA ASP A 265 6.55 8.45 -7.41
C ASP A 265 6.98 9.88 -7.08
N GLY A 266 7.98 10.41 -7.79
CA GLY A 266 8.44 11.80 -7.65
C GLY A 266 9.77 12.08 -8.34
N PRO A 267 10.07 13.35 -8.68
CA PRO A 267 11.37 13.71 -9.25
C PRO A 267 12.50 13.48 -8.24
N GLY A 268 13.66 13.02 -8.73
CA GLY A 268 14.88 12.85 -7.93
C GLY A 268 15.27 11.40 -7.62
N PRO A 269 16.45 11.19 -7.02
CA PRO A 269 16.87 9.89 -6.53
C PRO A 269 16.00 9.45 -5.36
N ALA A 270 15.68 8.17 -5.32
CA ALA A 270 14.95 7.58 -4.20
C ALA A 270 15.86 7.52 -2.96
N GLU A 271 15.43 8.11 -1.85
CA GLU A 271 16.09 7.89 -0.55
C GLU A 271 15.91 6.44 -0.09
N ARG A 272 14.72 5.87 -0.33
CA ARG A 272 14.34 4.49 -0.01
C ARG A 272 13.45 3.91 -1.11
N PHE A 273 13.44 2.58 -1.24
CA PHE A 273 12.47 1.90 -2.09
C PHE A 273 11.09 1.88 -1.44
N THR A 274 10.04 2.00 -2.25
CA THR A 274 8.64 1.92 -1.83
C THR A 274 7.98 0.59 -2.18
N GLY A 275 8.65 -0.25 -2.97
CA GLY A 275 8.15 -1.60 -3.24
C GLY A 275 9.21 -2.58 -3.68
N ALA A 276 8.93 -3.86 -3.45
CA ALA A 276 9.73 -4.99 -3.89
C ALA A 276 8.79 -6.05 -4.48
N SER A 277 9.09 -6.50 -5.69
CA SER A 277 8.38 -7.60 -6.34
C SER A 277 9.34 -8.73 -6.67
N LEU A 278 8.95 -9.95 -6.34
CA LEU A 278 9.65 -11.17 -6.70
C LEU A 278 8.80 -11.98 -7.68
N ARG A 279 9.38 -12.30 -8.82
CA ARG A 279 8.79 -13.18 -9.84
C ARG A 279 9.69 -14.41 -10.02
N LEU A 280 9.12 -15.47 -10.59
CA LEU A 280 9.94 -16.58 -11.07
C LEU A 280 10.94 -16.04 -12.12
N PRO A 281 12.26 -16.24 -11.94
CA PRO A 281 13.25 -15.80 -12.92
C PRO A 281 12.95 -16.37 -14.30
N THR A 282 13.21 -15.60 -15.36
CA THR A 282 12.94 -16.04 -16.73
C THR A 282 13.72 -17.31 -17.09
N ALA A 283 14.92 -17.51 -16.53
CA ALA A 283 15.70 -18.74 -16.68
C ALA A 283 15.04 -19.98 -16.04
N LEU A 284 14.18 -19.78 -15.03
CA LEU A 284 13.43 -20.82 -14.33
C LEU A 284 11.97 -20.92 -14.80
N ALA A 285 11.54 -20.04 -15.71
CA ALA A 285 10.24 -20.14 -16.36
C ALA A 285 9.99 -21.50 -17.06
N PRO A 286 11.01 -22.23 -17.58
CA PRO A 286 10.81 -23.59 -18.06
C PRO A 286 10.37 -24.60 -16.99
N LEU A 287 10.42 -24.28 -15.69
CA LEU A 287 9.83 -25.15 -14.66
C LEU A 287 8.29 -25.05 -14.60
N TRP A 288 7.70 -24.14 -15.36
CA TRP A 288 6.26 -24.09 -15.68
C TRP A 288 5.91 -24.76 -17.01
N THR A 289 6.93 -25.10 -17.81
CA THR A 289 6.82 -25.93 -19.01
C THR A 289 7.08 -27.36 -18.54
N GLY A 290 6.09 -28.25 -18.61
CA GLY A 290 6.12 -29.54 -17.90
C GLY A 290 7.44 -30.31 -18.04
N SER A 291 7.92 -30.85 -16.91
CA SER A 291 8.80 -32.04 -16.93
C SER A 291 8.04 -33.26 -17.45
#